data_AF-A0A3D8U060-F1
#
_entry.id   AF-A0A3D8U060-F1
#
_cell.length_a   1.000
_cell.length_b   1.000
_cell.length_c   1.000
_cell.angle_alpha   90.00
_cell.angle_beta   90.00
_cell.angle_gamma   90.00
#
_symmetry.space_group_name_H-M   'P 1'
#
loop_
_entity.id
_entity.type
_entity.pdbx_description
1 polymer ?
#
loop_
_entity_poly.entity_id
_entity_poly.type
_entity_poly.pdbx_seq_one_letter_code
_entity_poly.pdbx_strand_id
1 'polypeptide(L)'
;MKLTPFDRMRLLNEARGLLPQDELERRARLILDDPAAPSKTSKEPDSPRLIISDFLRSKGFEPMKKNAQHFGSHLAENYKMKFGSYPPKHGKTYIYYEIDRPLMEETRAQIQTEDAD
;
A
#
# COMPACT_ATOMS: atom_id res chain seq x y z
N MET A 1 -25.19 14.42 16.40
CA MET A 1 -24.10 13.46 16.13
C MET A 1 -22.83 14.24 15.80
N LYS A 2 -21.67 13.86 16.34
CA LYS A 2 -20.38 14.53 16.05
C LYS A 2 -19.66 13.71 14.98
N LEU A 3 -19.44 14.30 13.80
CA LEU A 3 -18.74 13.62 12.69
C LEU A 3 -17.31 13.28 13.09
N THR A 4 -16.90 12.04 12.83
CA THR A 4 -15.52 11.61 13.06
C THR A 4 -14.60 12.30 12.05
N PRO A 5 -13.29 12.43 12.34
CA PRO A 5 -12.34 12.98 11.37
C PRO A 5 -12.30 12.20 10.04
N PHE A 6 -12.57 10.90 10.06
CA PHE A 6 -12.70 10.08 8.86
C PHE A 6 -13.91 10.51 8.01
N ASP A 7 -15.09 10.66 8.62
CA ASP A 7 -16.30 11.12 7.92
C ASP A 7 -16.10 12.52 7.31
N ARG A 8 -15.40 13.40 8.03
CA ARG A 8 -15.06 14.75 7.55
C ARG A 8 -14.13 14.70 6.34
N MET A 9 -13.14 13.82 6.34
CA MET A 9 -12.20 13.65 5.22
C MET A 9 -12.91 13.08 3.99
N ARG A 10 -13.86 12.16 4.18
CA ARG A 10 -14.70 11.63 3.10
C ARG A 10 -15.57 12.72 2.47
N LEU A 11 -16.27 13.51 3.28
CA LEU A 11 -17.07 14.64 2.79
C LEU A 11 -16.23 15.68 2.05
N LEU A 12 -15.00 15.91 2.52
CA LEU A 12 -14.06 16.81 1.84
C LEU A 12 -13.68 16.30 0.43
N ASN A 13 -13.48 14.98 0.28
CA ASN A 13 -13.24 14.37 -1.02
C ASN A 13 -14.46 14.45 -1.94
N GLU A 14 -15.66 14.26 -1.41
CA GLU A 14 -16.92 14.40 -2.17
C GLU A 14 -17.16 15.86 -2.62
N ALA A 15 -16.65 16.85 -1.87
CA ALA A 15 -16.71 18.26 -2.23
C ALA A 15 -15.67 18.70 -3.28
N ARG A 16 -14.78 17.80 -3.74
CA ARG A 16 -13.82 18.10 -4.81
C ARG A 16 -14.57 18.43 -6.10
N GLY A 17 -14.26 19.59 -6.68
CA GLY A 17 -14.96 20.09 -7.88
C GLY A 17 -16.19 20.95 -7.58
N LEU A 18 -16.65 20.99 -6.32
CA LEU A 18 -17.70 21.92 -5.86
C LEU A 18 -17.11 23.11 -5.10
N LEU A 19 -15.96 22.92 -4.46
CA LEU A 19 -15.23 23.95 -3.74
C LEU A 19 -13.89 24.29 -4.39
N PRO A 20 -13.41 25.53 -4.27
CA PRO A 20 -12.08 25.91 -4.69
C PRO A 20 -11.00 25.13 -3.91
N GLN A 21 -9.89 24.84 -4.59
CA GLN A 21 -8.83 23.97 -4.08
C GLN A 21 -8.21 24.49 -2.77
N ASP A 22 -8.03 25.80 -2.63
CA ASP A 22 -7.44 26.42 -1.45
C ASP A 22 -8.28 26.20 -0.18
N GLU A 23 -9.60 26.16 -0.36
CA GLU A 23 -10.52 25.92 0.74
C GLU A 23 -10.56 24.43 1.13
N LEU A 24 -10.47 23.54 0.14
CA LEU A 24 -10.31 22.11 0.37
C LEU A 24 -9.01 21.82 1.14
N GLU A 25 -7.89 22.44 0.76
CA GLU A 25 -6.62 22.29 1.47
C GLU A 25 -6.70 22.80 2.92
N ARG A 26 -7.25 23.99 3.14
CA ARG A 26 -7.37 24.57 4.48
C ARG A 26 -8.17 23.67 5.41
N ARG A 27 -9.29 23.14 4.90
CA ARG A 27 -10.16 22.23 5.66
C ARG A 27 -9.50 20.86 5.87
N ALA A 28 -8.74 20.35 4.90
CA ALA A 28 -7.94 19.12 5.07
C ALA A 28 -6.91 19.26 6.20
N ARG A 29 -6.19 20.39 6.27
CA ARG A 29 -5.20 20.65 7.34
C ARG A 29 -5.86 20.66 8.72
N LEU A 30 -7.01 21.33 8.87
CA LEU A 30 -7.77 21.34 10.12
C LEU A 30 -8.21 19.94 10.56
N ILE A 31 -8.56 19.05 9.63
CA ILE A 31 -8.91 17.67 9.96
C ILE A 31 -7.67 16.87 10.34
N LEU A 32 -6.51 17.13 9.73
CA LEU A 32 -5.25 16.44 10.03
C LEU A 32 -4.60 16.90 11.34
N ASP A 33 -4.83 18.15 11.75
CA ASP A 33 -4.37 18.72 13.01
C ASP A 33 -5.26 18.32 14.21
N ASP A 34 -6.40 17.68 13.97
CA ASP A 34 -7.26 17.15 15.03
C ASP A 34 -6.54 15.96 15.71
N PRO A 35 -6.32 15.97 17.04
CA PRO A 35 -5.63 14.87 17.73
C PRO A 35 -6.42 13.56 17.73
N ALA A 36 -7.73 13.61 17.45
CA ALA A 36 -8.56 12.43 17.20
C ALA A 36 -8.54 12.00 15.72
N ALA A 37 -7.83 12.72 14.85
CA ALA A 37 -7.67 12.35 13.46
C ALA A 37 -6.97 11.00 13.36
N PRO A 38 -7.40 10.13 12.44
CA PRO A 38 -6.64 8.95 12.14
C PRO A 38 -5.24 9.40 11.70
N SER A 39 -4.24 9.10 12.52
CA SER A 39 -2.84 9.29 12.18
C SER A 39 -2.58 8.66 10.82
N LYS A 40 -1.75 9.31 9.98
CA LYS A 40 -1.40 8.85 8.62
C LYS A 40 -0.75 7.45 8.58
N THR A 41 -0.62 6.79 9.73
CA THR A 41 0.03 5.50 9.93
C THR A 41 -0.95 4.43 10.40
N SER A 42 -2.13 4.33 9.80
CA SER A 42 -2.84 3.05 9.74
C SER A 42 -3.93 3.11 8.68
N LYS A 43 -3.53 3.18 7.41
CA LYS A 43 -4.30 2.43 6.44
C LYS A 43 -3.85 0.99 6.62
N GLU A 44 -4.51 0.23 7.49
CA GLU A 44 -4.89 -1.10 6.99
C GLU A 44 -5.83 -0.77 5.82
N PRO A 45 -5.41 -0.92 4.56
CA PRO A 45 -6.34 -0.77 3.48
C PRO A 45 -7.48 -1.77 3.71
N ASP A 46 -8.70 -1.40 3.34
CA ASP A 46 -9.85 -2.33 3.28
C ASP A 46 -9.57 -3.55 2.35
N SER A 47 -8.45 -3.51 1.64
CA SER A 47 -7.95 -4.58 0.81
C SER A 47 -7.32 -5.70 1.64
N PRO A 48 -7.63 -6.97 1.35
CA PRO A 48 -7.06 -8.09 2.07
C PRO A 48 -5.53 -8.11 1.93
N ARG A 49 -4.87 -8.63 2.97
CA ARG A 49 -3.41 -8.80 3.00
C ARG A 49 -3.00 -9.81 1.94
N LEU A 50 -1.95 -9.48 1.22
CA LEU A 50 -1.39 -10.31 0.17
C LEU A 50 -0.11 -10.97 0.66
N ILE A 51 -0.12 -12.30 0.73
CA ILE A 51 1.00 -13.10 1.22
C ILE A 51 1.84 -13.56 0.03
N ILE A 52 3.13 -13.25 0.06
CA ILE A 52 4.09 -13.60 -1.01
C ILE A 52 4.05 -15.11 -1.33
N SER A 53 4.07 -15.96 -0.31
CA SER A 53 4.05 -17.42 -0.50
C SER A 53 2.78 -17.92 -1.20
N ASP A 54 1.63 -17.34 -0.86
CA ASP A 54 0.35 -17.69 -1.48
C ASP A 54 0.26 -17.18 -2.92
N PHE A 55 0.76 -15.97 -3.15
CA PHE A 55 0.90 -15.41 -4.50
C PHE A 55 1.75 -16.31 -5.39
N LEU A 56 2.96 -16.68 -4.95
CA LEU A 56 3.86 -17.55 -5.72
C LEU A 56 3.22 -18.92 -5.99
N ARG A 57 2.57 -19.51 -4.97
CA ARG A 57 1.85 -20.79 -5.12
C ARG A 57 0.73 -20.68 -6.16
N SER A 58 -0.03 -19.59 -6.17
CA SER A 58 -1.09 -19.35 -7.16
C SER A 58 -0.57 -19.27 -8.61
N LYS A 59 0.74 -19.00 -8.77
CA LYS A 59 1.43 -18.92 -10.06
C LYS A 59 2.16 -20.22 -10.45
N GLY A 60 1.93 -21.31 -9.71
CA GLY A 60 2.57 -22.60 -9.95
C GLY A 60 4.02 -22.70 -9.46
N PHE A 61 4.49 -21.76 -8.65
CA PHE A 61 5.83 -21.81 -8.04
C PHE A 61 5.74 -22.42 -6.64
N GLU A 62 6.55 -23.43 -6.35
CA GLU A 62 6.76 -23.86 -4.96
C GLU A 62 7.61 -22.79 -4.23
N PRO A 63 7.06 -22.13 -3.20
CA PRO A 63 7.78 -21.11 -2.47
C PRO A 63 8.77 -21.78 -1.51
N MET A 64 9.88 -22.31 -2.04
CA MET A 64 11.04 -22.64 -1.20
C MET A 64 11.47 -21.36 -0.47
N LYS A 65 11.88 -21.49 0.80
CA LYS A 65 12.22 -20.36 1.67
C LYS A 65 13.19 -19.35 1.01
N LYS A 66 14.16 -19.85 0.24
CA LYS A 66 15.12 -19.04 -0.52
C LYS A 66 14.46 -18.24 -1.64
N ASN A 67 13.57 -18.85 -2.42
CA ASN A 67 12.88 -18.22 -3.55
C ASN A 67 11.89 -17.15 -3.07
N ALA A 68 11.14 -17.43 -2.00
CA ALA A 68 10.24 -16.46 -1.39
C ALA A 68 11.00 -15.26 -0.80
N GLN A 69 12.19 -15.50 -0.22
CA GLN A 69 13.04 -14.43 0.29
C GLN A 69 13.66 -13.59 -0.83
N HIS A 70 14.15 -14.22 -1.90
CA HIS A 70 14.69 -13.53 -3.07
C HIS A 70 13.62 -12.64 -3.73
N PHE A 71 12.44 -13.21 -3.99
CA PHE A 71 11.29 -12.46 -4.49
C PHE A 71 10.89 -11.31 -3.56
N GLY A 72 10.82 -11.55 -2.25
CA GLY A 72 10.45 -10.52 -1.28
C GLY A 72 11.43 -9.34 -1.23
N SER A 73 12.72 -9.59 -1.45
CA SER A 73 13.73 -8.52 -1.54
C SER A 73 13.52 -7.65 -2.78
N HIS A 74 13.37 -8.26 -3.97
CA HIS A 74 13.10 -7.52 -5.20
C HIS A 74 11.77 -6.74 -5.10
N LEU A 75 10.74 -7.36 -4.52
CA LEU A 75 9.45 -6.71 -4.33
C LEU A 75 9.55 -5.48 -3.42
N ALA A 76 10.32 -5.56 -2.33
CA ALA A 76 10.51 -4.43 -1.43
C ALA A 76 11.28 -3.27 -2.10
N GLU A 77 12.29 -3.58 -2.93
CA GLU A 77 13.00 -2.57 -3.72
C GLU A 77 12.11 -1.95 -4.79
N ASN A 78 11.34 -2.76 -5.53
CA ASN A 78 10.39 -2.27 -6.52
C ASN A 78 9.30 -1.40 -5.89
N TYR A 79 8.83 -1.77 -4.71
CA TYR A 79 7.88 -0.95 -3.94
C TYR A 79 8.50 0.41 -3.60
N LYS A 80 9.74 0.44 -3.11
CA LYS A 80 10.47 1.68 -2.83
C LYS A 80 10.70 2.53 -4.07
N MET A 81 11.06 1.93 -5.20
CA MET A 81 11.23 2.65 -6.46
C MET A 81 9.91 3.29 -6.93
N LYS A 82 8.78 2.58 -6.79
CA LYS A 82 7.46 3.04 -7.25
C LYS A 82 6.81 4.07 -6.32
N PHE A 83 6.99 3.91 -5.01
CA PHE A 83 6.28 4.68 -3.98
C PHE A 83 7.18 5.56 -3.10
N GLY A 84 8.49 5.58 -3.36
CA GLY A 84 9.48 6.40 -2.64
C GLY A 84 9.83 5.95 -1.22
N SER A 85 9.22 4.86 -0.73
CA SER A 85 9.46 4.32 0.62
C SER A 85 9.24 2.82 0.64
N TYR A 86 9.86 2.11 1.59
CA TYR A 86 9.64 0.67 1.76
C TYR A 86 8.20 0.37 2.23
N PRO A 87 7.68 -0.84 1.97
CA PRO A 87 6.37 -1.25 2.48
C PRO A 87 6.31 -1.20 4.01
N PRO A 88 5.11 -1.08 4.60
CA PRO A 88 4.91 -1.22 6.04
C PRO A 88 5.48 -2.56 6.54
N LYS A 89 5.96 -2.60 7.79
CA LYS A 89 6.43 -3.83 8.42
C LYS A 89 5.50 -4.26 9.56
N HIS A 90 5.26 -5.56 9.67
CA HIS A 90 4.75 -6.19 10.89
C HIS A 90 5.83 -7.11 11.45
N GLY A 91 6.42 -6.71 12.58
CA GLY A 91 7.61 -7.38 13.10
C GLY A 91 8.78 -7.30 12.12
N LYS A 92 9.25 -8.44 11.61
CA LYS A 92 10.37 -8.53 10.66
C LYS A 92 9.94 -8.65 9.19
N THR A 93 8.64 -8.62 8.92
CA THR A 93 8.08 -8.95 7.59
C THR A 93 7.42 -7.74 6.97
N TYR A 94 7.67 -7.50 5.67
CA TYR A 94 6.93 -6.51 4.90
C TYR A 94 5.48 -6.94 4.69
N ILE A 95 4.56 -5.98 4.78
CA ILE A 95 3.13 -6.19 4.56
C ILE A 95 2.79 -5.64 3.18
N TYR A 96 2.03 -6.43 2.44
CA TYR A 96 1.48 -6.08 1.14
C TYR A 96 -0.02 -6.34 1.15
N TYR A 97 -0.73 -5.67 0.26
CA TYR A 97 -2.18 -5.75 0.14
C TYR A 97 -2.59 -5.99 -1.31
N GLU A 98 -3.87 -6.29 -1.57
CA GLU A 98 -4.36 -6.51 -2.94
C GLU A 98 -4.06 -5.34 -3.90
N ILE A 99 -4.05 -4.11 -3.41
CA ILE A 99 -3.64 -2.94 -4.19
C ILE A 99 -2.20 -3.05 -4.74
N ASP A 100 -1.34 -3.84 -4.08
CA ASP A 100 0.04 -4.08 -4.46
C ASP A 100 0.18 -5.30 -5.38
N ARG A 101 -0.91 -6.03 -5.68
CA ARG A 101 -0.88 -7.19 -6.59
C ARG A 101 -0.22 -6.87 -7.94
N PRO A 102 -0.51 -5.74 -8.61
CA PRO A 102 0.17 -5.39 -9.86
C PRO A 102 1.69 -5.31 -9.71
N LEU A 103 2.18 -4.80 -8.58
CA LEU A 103 3.62 -4.75 -8.30
C LEU A 103 4.22 -6.14 -8.10
N MET A 104 3.50 -7.07 -7.46
CA MET A 104 3.96 -8.46 -7.33
C MET A 104 4.04 -9.17 -8.68
N GLU A 105 3.09 -8.93 -9.58
CA GLU A 105 3.13 -9.46 -10.95
C GLU A 105 4.30 -8.89 -11.75
N GLU A 106 4.50 -7.56 -11.71
CA GLU A 106 5.63 -6.87 -12.35
C GLU A 106 6.97 -7.42 -11.85
N THR A 107 7.12 -7.58 -10.53
CA THR A 107 8.34 -8.12 -9.91
C THR A 107 8.61 -9.56 -10.34
N ARG A 108 7.56 -10.39 -10.44
CA ARG A 108 7.71 -11.79 -10.90
C ARG A 108 8.19 -11.84 -12.36
N ALA A 109 7.64 -10.99 -13.22
CA ALA A 109 8.02 -10.94 -14.64
C ALA A 109 9.49 -10.50 -14.82
N GLN A 110 9.96 -9.56 -14.00
CA GLN A 110 11.36 -9.13 -14.00
C GLN A 110 12.32 -10.27 -13.65
N ILE A 111 12.06 -10.96 -12.53
CA ILE A 111 12.94 -12.05 -12.07
C ILE A 111 12.98 -13.20 -13.10
N GLN A 112 11.85 -13.53 -13.73
CA GLN A 112 11.82 -14.53 -14.80
C GLN A 112 12.67 -14.16 -16.03
N THR A 113 12.87 -12.86 -16.27
CA THR A 113 13.72 -12.37 -17.36
C THR A 113 15.19 -12.39 -16.94
N GLU A 114 15.49 -12.10 -15.67
CA GLU A 114 16.85 -12.15 -15.11
C GLU A 114 17.41 -13.59 -15.02
N ASP A 115 16.57 -14.59 -14.73
CA ASP A 115 16.99 -16.01 -14.68
C ASP A 115 17.11 -16.67 -16.07
N ALA A 116 16.72 -15.97 -17.15
CA ALA A 116 16.74 -16.50 -18.52
C ALA A 116 17.98 -16.06 -19.34
N ASP A 117 18.84 -15.21 -18.78
CA ASP A 117 20.09 -14.70 -19.35
C ASP A 117 21.31 -15.41 -18.72
#